data_AF-A0A959BPL5-F1
#
_entry.id   AF-A0A959BPL5-F1
#
_cell.length_a   1.000
_cell.length_b   1.000
_cell.length_c   1.000
_cell.angle_alpha   90.00
_cell.angle_beta   90.00
_cell.angle_gamma   90.00
#
_symmetry.space_group_name_H-M   'P 1'
#
loop_
_entity.id
_entity.type
_entity.pdbx_description
1 polymer ?
#
loop_
_entity_poly.entity_id
_entity_poly.type
_entity_poly.pdbx_seq_one_letter_code
_entity_poly.pdbx_strand_id
1 'polypeptide(L)'
;MLNNYYLYLLFVLSLAACQEGGPPEGPPIDAHQEDWAVFLREDTTGPSVITIDLGWRGVAPLQYHNKLMVVSVLAEGALPSGFPEEKEVVIANQLQDQLIRALEQPGQGIFVGSSTSFGLKALFFYLNDSRDS
;
A
#
# COMPACT_ATOMS: atom_id res chain seq x y z
N MET A 1 -30.45 -11.33 -20.95
CA MET A 1 -29.35 -10.84 -20.10
C MET A 1 -28.97 -11.92 -19.09
N LEU A 2 -28.15 -12.89 -19.49
CA LEU A 2 -27.55 -13.89 -18.62
C LEU A 2 -26.16 -14.16 -19.20
N ASN A 3 -25.13 -13.42 -18.80
CA ASN A 3 -23.75 -13.79 -19.18
C ASN A 3 -22.62 -13.14 -18.37
N ASN A 4 -22.80 -12.88 -17.06
CA ASN A 4 -21.69 -12.36 -16.23
C ASN A 4 -21.36 -13.20 -14.98
N TYR A 5 -22.24 -14.11 -14.56
CA TYR A 5 -21.97 -14.94 -13.37
C TYR A 5 -21.11 -16.17 -13.66
N TYR A 6 -21.11 -16.69 -14.90
CA TYR A 6 -20.29 -17.84 -15.28
C TYR A 6 -18.79 -17.53 -15.36
N LEU A 7 -18.43 -16.30 -15.73
CA LEU A 7 -17.03 -15.89 -15.82
C LEU A 7 -16.37 -15.76 -14.44
N TYR A 8 -17.14 -15.32 -13.44
CA TYR A 8 -16.67 -15.19 -12.05
C TYR A 8 -16.44 -16.55 -11.38
N LEU A 9 -17.30 -17.54 -11.66
CA LEU A 9 -17.17 -18.87 -11.05
C LEU A 9 -16.00 -19.67 -11.63
N LEU A 10 -15.71 -19.51 -12.93
CA LEU A 10 -14.56 -20.17 -13.59
C LEU A 10 -13.21 -19.60 -13.12
N PHE A 11 -13.13 -18.32 -12.78
CA PHE A 11 -11.89 -17.71 -12.27
C PHE A 11 -11.54 -18.19 -10.85
N VAL A 12 -12.54 -18.38 -9.99
CA VAL A 12 -12.33 -18.88 -8.62
C VAL A 12 -11.94 -20.36 -8.60
N LEU A 13 -12.49 -21.17 -9.51
CA LEU A 13 -12.16 -22.60 -9.58
C LEU A 13 -10.77 -22.89 -10.17
N SER A 14 -10.24 -22.03 -11.04
CA SER A 14 -8.89 -22.23 -11.60
C SER A 14 -7.76 -21.92 -10.61
N LEU A 15 -8.05 -21.19 -9.52
CA LEU A 15 -7.07 -20.90 -8.45
C LEU A 15 -6.96 -22.01 -7.39
N ALA A 16 -7.90 -22.96 -7.36
CA ALA A 16 -7.94 -24.02 -6.36
C ALA A 16 -7.20 -25.32 -6.76
N ALA A 17 -6.67 -25.41 -8.00
CA ALA A 17 -6.24 -26.69 -8.58
C ALA A 17 -4.72 -26.87 -8.78
N CYS A 18 -3.86 -25.95 -8.31
CA CYS A 18 -2.41 -26.13 -8.36
C CYS A 18 -1.77 -25.85 -7.00
N GLN A 19 -1.89 -26.80 -6.07
CA GLN A 19 -0.95 -26.94 -4.95
C GLN A 19 0.00 -28.10 -5.25
N GLU A 20 1.04 -27.86 -6.03
CA GLU A 20 2.28 -28.65 -5.95
C GLU A 20 3.47 -27.70 -6.12
N GLY A 21 4.15 -27.41 -5.01
CA GLY A 21 5.45 -26.74 -4.96
C GLY A 21 5.40 -25.20 -5.07
N GLY A 22 4.99 -24.51 -4.01
CA GLY A 22 5.16 -23.05 -3.92
C GLY A 22 6.64 -22.66 -3.76
N PRO A 23 7.05 -21.47 -4.26
CA PRO A 23 8.39 -20.93 -4.00
C PRO A 23 8.61 -20.77 -2.49
N PRO A 24 9.87 -20.68 -2.01
CA PRO A 24 10.12 -20.52 -0.58
C PRO A 24 9.36 -19.28 -0.09
N GLU A 25 8.36 -19.50 0.77
CA GLU A 25 7.80 -18.44 1.60
C GLU A 25 9.00 -17.77 2.27
N GLY A 26 9.18 -16.46 2.03
CA GLY A 26 10.12 -15.68 2.81
C GLY A 26 9.83 -15.89 4.30
N PRO A 27 10.82 -15.69 5.18
CA PRO A 27 10.60 -15.80 6.61
C PRO A 27 9.38 -14.95 6.96
N PRO A 28 8.46 -15.49 7.78
CA PRO A 28 7.22 -14.80 8.04
C PRO A 28 7.52 -13.42 8.64
N ILE A 29 6.61 -12.48 8.39
CA ILE A 29 6.60 -11.11 8.95
C ILE A 29 6.37 -11.17 10.50
N ASP A 30 6.75 -12.26 11.15
CA ASP A 30 6.50 -12.57 12.57
C ASP A 30 7.34 -11.72 13.54
N ALA A 31 8.26 -10.90 13.03
CA ALA A 31 9.03 -9.94 13.82
C ALA A 31 8.53 -8.49 13.68
N HIS A 32 7.55 -8.23 12.81
CA HIS A 32 6.98 -6.89 12.64
C HIS A 32 5.94 -6.63 13.73
N GLN A 33 6.12 -5.52 14.44
CA GLN A 33 5.13 -4.97 15.35
C GLN A 33 4.89 -3.53 14.94
N GLU A 34 3.66 -3.19 14.56
CA GLU A 34 3.30 -1.83 14.14
C GLU A 34 3.70 -0.79 15.19
N ASP A 35 4.41 0.25 14.75
CA ASP A 35 4.79 1.41 15.56
C ASP A 35 4.56 2.68 14.74
N TRP A 36 3.28 3.04 14.58
CA TRP A 36 2.88 4.19 13.76
C TRP A 36 3.29 5.51 14.41
N ALA A 37 4.07 6.29 13.68
CA ALA A 37 4.41 7.66 14.03
C ALA A 37 3.88 8.66 13.00
N VAL A 38 3.45 9.82 13.49
CA VAL A 38 2.98 10.94 12.68
C VAL A 38 3.89 12.15 12.93
N PHE A 39 4.44 12.70 11.85
CA PHE A 39 5.28 13.88 11.87
C PHE A 39 4.59 15.00 11.10
N LEU A 40 4.47 16.16 11.74
CA LEU A 40 4.05 17.40 11.11
C LEU A 40 5.28 18.24 10.85
N ARG A 41 5.42 18.74 9.63
CA ARG A 41 6.52 19.65 9.26
C ARG A 41 6.02 20.72 8.30
N GLU A 42 6.79 21.78 8.20
CA GLU A 42 6.67 22.74 7.10
C GLU A 42 7.75 22.42 6.05
N ASP A 43 7.36 22.43 4.79
CA ASP A 43 8.25 22.30 3.63
C ASP A 43 8.15 23.53 2.72
N THR A 44 8.84 23.54 1.58
CA THR A 44 8.84 24.68 0.66
C THR A 44 7.48 24.93 -0.02
N THR A 45 6.59 23.95 0.00
CA THR A 45 5.26 23.98 -0.62
C THR A 45 4.12 24.18 0.39
N GLY A 46 4.39 24.04 1.69
CA GLY A 46 3.44 24.29 2.76
C GLY A 46 3.55 23.27 3.89
N PRO A 47 2.50 23.10 4.71
CA PRO A 47 2.48 22.08 5.74
C PRO A 47 2.42 20.69 5.11
N SER A 48 3.19 19.76 5.69
CA SER A 48 3.22 18.36 5.32
C SER A 48 3.03 17.46 6.54
N VAL A 49 2.32 16.36 6.31
CA VAL A 49 2.11 15.27 7.28
C VAL A 49 2.82 14.04 6.74
N ILE A 50 3.63 13.38 7.56
CA ILE A 50 4.25 12.09 7.25
C ILE A 50 3.75 11.09 8.28
N THR A 51 3.18 9.99 7.81
CA THR A 51 2.82 8.84 8.64
C THR A 51 3.71 7.68 8.25
N ILE A 52 4.41 7.09 9.19
CA ILE A 52 5.36 6.00 8.93
C ILE A 52 5.24 4.94 10.01
N ASP A 53 5.32 3.68 9.60
CA ASP A 53 5.41 2.55 10.51
C ASP A 53 6.88 2.31 10.87
N LEU A 54 7.24 2.68 12.10
CA LEU A 54 8.59 2.51 12.65
C LEU A 54 8.87 1.07 13.09
N GLY A 55 7.87 0.20 13.09
CA GLY A 55 7.97 -1.22 13.41
C GLY A 55 8.94 -1.94 12.47
N TRP A 56 9.08 -1.44 11.25
CA TRP A 56 10.03 -1.95 10.26
C TRP A 56 11.50 -1.66 10.60
N ARG A 57 11.81 -0.75 11.52
CA ARG A 57 13.20 -0.35 11.85
C ARG A 57 14.06 -1.53 12.30
N GLY A 58 13.48 -2.48 13.04
CA GLY A 58 14.20 -3.64 13.57
C GLY A 58 14.45 -4.76 12.55
N VAL A 59 13.71 -4.76 11.44
CA VAL A 59 13.73 -5.82 10.43
C VAL A 59 14.21 -5.33 9.05
N ALA A 60 14.42 -4.02 8.89
CA ALA A 60 14.99 -3.44 7.68
C ALA A 60 16.50 -3.77 7.56
N PRO A 61 17.02 -4.00 6.34
CA PRO A 61 16.31 -3.99 5.05
C PRO A 61 15.47 -5.25 4.81
N LEU A 62 14.31 -5.07 4.16
CA LEU A 62 13.39 -6.15 3.82
C LEU A 62 13.95 -6.94 2.64
N GLN A 63 14.76 -7.98 2.91
CA GLN A 63 15.53 -8.70 1.89
C GLN A 63 14.68 -9.20 0.72
N TYR A 64 13.44 -9.61 1.00
CA TYR A 64 12.49 -10.11 0.00
C TYR A 64 11.57 -9.03 -0.57
N HIS A 65 11.58 -7.81 -0.04
CA HIS A 65 10.79 -6.67 -0.53
C HIS A 65 11.71 -5.50 -0.91
N ASN A 66 12.55 -5.71 -1.92
CA ASN A 66 13.66 -4.82 -2.26
C ASN A 66 13.31 -3.71 -3.27
N LYS A 67 12.06 -3.65 -3.75
CA LYS A 67 11.59 -2.62 -4.68
C LYS A 67 10.71 -1.61 -3.96
N LEU A 68 10.93 -0.32 -4.20
CA LEU A 68 10.04 0.73 -3.72
C LEU A 68 9.00 1.07 -4.79
N MET A 69 7.72 0.98 -4.44
CA MET A 69 6.62 1.56 -5.20
C MET A 69 6.12 2.81 -4.46
N VAL A 70 5.95 3.89 -5.22
CA VAL A 70 5.34 5.12 -4.73
C VAL A 70 4.08 5.39 -5.53
N VAL A 71 2.93 5.44 -4.86
CA VAL A 71 1.65 5.79 -5.48
C VAL A 71 1.29 7.21 -5.08
N SER A 72 1.10 8.07 -6.07
CA SER A 72 0.74 9.48 -5.86
C SER A 72 -0.74 9.69 -6.15
N VAL A 73 -1.47 10.22 -5.18
CA VAL A 73 -2.89 10.57 -5.27
C VAL A 73 -2.99 12.08 -5.17
N LEU A 74 -3.47 12.71 -6.24
CA LEU A 74 -3.66 14.15 -6.30
C LEU A 74 -5.12 14.49 -5.98
N ALA A 75 -5.30 15.43 -5.06
CA ALA A 75 -6.56 16.10 -4.85
C ALA A 75 -6.86 17.03 -6.03
N GLU A 76 -8.14 17.14 -6.40
CA GLU A 76 -8.64 18.14 -7.35
C GLU A 76 -8.67 19.53 -6.72
N GLY A 77 -8.86 19.60 -5.40
CA GLY A 77 -8.87 20.83 -4.62
C GLY A 77 -7.93 20.80 -3.41
N ALA A 78 -7.58 21.98 -2.91
CA ALA A 78 -6.92 22.12 -1.62
C ALA A 78 -7.53 23.31 -0.87
N LEU A 79 -7.61 23.18 0.45
CA LEU A 79 -7.92 24.27 1.36
C LEU A 79 -6.85 25.37 1.26
N PRO A 80 -7.12 26.60 1.73
CA PRO A 80 -6.10 27.66 1.81
C PRO A 80 -4.86 27.26 2.64
N SER A 81 -5.00 26.27 3.53
CA SER A 81 -3.89 25.67 4.29
C SER A 81 -3.01 24.72 3.47
N GLY A 82 -3.39 24.39 2.23
CA GLY A 82 -2.71 23.41 1.37
C GLY A 82 -3.17 21.96 1.55
N PHE A 83 -3.97 21.64 2.58
CA PHE A 83 -4.49 20.28 2.75
C PHE A 83 -5.69 20.00 1.84
N PRO A 84 -5.91 18.74 1.41
CA PRO A 84 -7.10 18.37 0.64
C PRO A 84 -8.41 18.67 1.37
N GLU A 85 -9.51 18.81 0.64
CA GLU A 85 -10.84 18.85 1.25
C GLU A 85 -11.18 17.52 1.95
N GLU A 86 -12.04 17.54 2.97
CA GLU A 86 -12.40 16.33 3.74
C GLU A 86 -12.89 15.18 2.83
N LYS A 87 -13.72 15.49 1.83
CA LYS A 87 -14.22 14.50 0.86
C LYS A 87 -13.08 13.80 0.11
N GLU A 88 -12.02 14.53 -0.20
CA GLU A 88 -10.86 14.02 -0.95
C GLU A 88 -9.94 13.21 -0.04
N VAL A 89 -9.81 13.62 1.23
CA VAL A 89 -9.13 12.81 2.26
C VAL A 89 -9.82 11.45 2.41
N VAL A 90 -11.14 11.42 2.47
CA VAL A 90 -11.92 10.17 2.58
C VAL A 90 -11.66 9.27 1.36
N ILE A 91 -11.74 9.80 0.14
CA ILE A 91 -11.47 9.05 -1.09
C ILE A 91 -10.03 8.53 -1.12
N ALA A 92 -9.05 9.36 -0.77
CA ALA A 92 -7.64 8.99 -0.75
C ALA A 92 -7.34 7.90 0.31
N ASN A 93 -8.04 7.92 1.45
CA ASN A 93 -7.94 6.86 2.45
C ASN A 93 -8.57 5.55 1.97
N GLN A 94 -9.73 5.61 1.31
CA GLN A 94 -10.35 4.42 0.72
C GLN A 94 -9.46 3.77 -0.35
N LEU A 95 -8.82 4.57 -1.20
CA LEU A 95 -7.86 4.09 -2.19
C LEU A 95 -6.63 3.47 -1.52
N GLN A 96 -6.09 4.11 -0.48
CA GLN A 96 -5.00 3.55 0.31
C GLN A 96 -5.38 2.16 0.86
N ASP A 97 -6.54 2.03 1.51
CA ASP A 97 -6.98 0.75 2.08
C ASP A 97 -7.18 -0.34 1.01
N GLN A 98 -7.65 0.04 -0.18
CA GLN A 98 -7.79 -0.88 -1.31
C GLN A 98 -6.42 -1.35 -1.82
N LEU A 99 -5.44 -0.46 -1.93
CA LEU A 99 -4.07 -0.80 -2.34
C LEU A 99 -3.37 -1.68 -1.31
N ILE A 100 -3.49 -1.35 -0.02
CA ILE A 100 -2.99 -2.16 1.09
C ILE A 100 -3.54 -3.58 0.97
N ARG A 101 -4.87 -3.74 0.88
CA ARG A 101 -5.49 -5.06 0.72
C ARG A 101 -5.02 -5.78 -0.54
N ALA A 102 -4.92 -5.08 -1.67
CA ALA A 102 -4.51 -5.70 -2.94
C ALA A 102 -3.06 -6.17 -2.95
N LEU A 103 -2.16 -5.51 -2.21
CA LEU A 103 -0.73 -5.81 -2.19
C LEU A 103 -0.32 -6.72 -1.02
N GLU A 104 -0.94 -6.58 0.15
CA GLU A 104 -0.61 -7.37 1.34
C GLU A 104 -1.28 -8.74 1.35
N GLN A 105 -2.53 -8.87 0.87
CA GLN A 105 -3.23 -10.17 0.83
C GLN A 105 -2.51 -11.25 0.00
N PRO A 106 -1.85 -10.92 -1.13
CA PRO A 106 -1.00 -11.90 -1.83
C PRO A 106 0.46 -11.90 -1.35
N GLY A 107 0.81 -11.18 -0.28
CA GLY A 107 2.19 -11.05 0.21
C GLY A 107 3.13 -10.38 -0.81
N GLN A 108 2.58 -9.56 -1.70
CA GLN A 108 3.33 -8.92 -2.79
C GLN A 108 3.92 -7.58 -2.38
N GLY A 109 3.38 -6.94 -1.35
CA GLY A 109 3.86 -5.66 -0.89
C GLY A 109 3.59 -5.43 0.59
N ILE A 110 4.36 -4.50 1.14
CA ILE A 110 4.29 -4.04 2.53
C ILE A 110 4.06 -2.53 2.49
N PHE A 111 2.99 -2.06 3.11
CA PHE A 111 2.78 -0.63 3.30
C PHE A 111 3.64 -0.11 4.46
N VAL A 112 4.47 0.91 4.19
CA VAL A 112 5.36 1.47 5.22
C VAL A 112 4.98 2.87 5.68
N GLY A 113 4.10 3.54 4.93
CA GLY A 113 3.67 4.88 5.29
C GLY A 113 3.17 5.72 4.14
N SER A 114 2.85 6.97 4.46
CA SER A 114 2.40 7.97 3.51
C SER A 114 2.92 9.36 3.86
N SER A 115 2.93 10.24 2.88
CA SER A 115 3.11 11.67 3.10
C SER A 115 2.02 12.45 2.39
N THR A 116 1.49 13.47 3.03
CA THR A 116 0.57 14.44 2.41
C THR A 116 1.23 15.81 2.44
N SER A 117 1.31 16.47 1.28
CA SER A 117 1.74 17.86 1.16
C SER A 117 1.02 18.51 -0.01
N PHE A 118 0.47 19.70 0.20
CA PHE A 118 -0.16 20.53 -0.83
C PHE A 118 -1.09 19.76 -1.80
N GLY A 119 -2.10 19.06 -1.28
CA GLY A 119 -3.05 18.28 -2.09
C GLY A 119 -2.51 16.95 -2.65
N LEU A 120 -1.22 16.64 -2.50
CA LEU A 120 -0.61 15.39 -2.94
C LEU A 120 -0.45 14.43 -1.77
N LYS A 121 -1.05 13.24 -1.85
CA LYS A 121 -0.79 12.12 -0.96
C LYS A 121 0.07 11.07 -1.66
N ALA A 122 1.30 10.87 -1.19
CA ALA A 122 2.16 9.78 -1.62
C ALA A 122 2.03 8.60 -0.65
N LEU A 123 1.88 7.39 -1.17
CA LEU A 123 1.85 6.12 -0.45
C LEU A 123 3.11 5.33 -0.79
N PHE A 124 3.76 4.76 0.22
CA PHE A 124 5.03 4.05 0.07
C PHE A 124 4.84 2.57 0.37
N PHE A 125 5.22 1.73 -0.60
CA PHE A 125 5.18 0.28 -0.48
C PHE A 125 6.53 -0.34 -0.84
N TYR A 126 6.98 -1.30 -0.05
CA TYR A 126 8.04 -2.21 -0.48
C TYR A 126 7.41 -3.42 -1.15
N LEU A 127 7.85 -3.75 -2.35
CA LEU A 127 7.32 -4.88 -3.13
C LEU A 127 8.31 -6.03 -3.18
N ASN A 128 7.75 -7.24 -3.20
CA ASN A 128 8.50 -8.45 -3.47
C ASN A 128 8.91 -8.52 -4.95
N ASP A 129 10.16 -8.93 -5.20
CA ASP A 129 10.63 -9.27 -6.55
C ASP A 129 10.36 -10.74 -6.85
N SER A 130 9.09 -11.11 -6.96
CA SER A 130 8.69 -12.39 -7.55
C SER A 130 8.74 -12.29 -9.08
N ARG A 131 9.95 -12.11 -9.63
CA ARG A 131 10.24 -12.49 -11.03
C ARG A 131 10.48 -13.99 -11.04
N ASP A 132 9.42 -14.77 -10.99
CA ASP A 132 9.41 -16.14 -11.49
C ASP A 132 7.94 -16.54 -11.73
N SER A 133 7.51 -16.36 -12.98
CA SER A 133 6.39 -17.05 -13.61
C SER A 133 6.68 -17.21 -15.10
#